data_AF-A0A945XEH0-F1
#
_entry.id   AF-A0A945XEH0-F1
#
_cell.length_a   1.000
_cell.length_b   1.000
_cell.length_c   1.000
_cell.angle_alpha   90.00
_cell.angle_beta   90.00
_cell.angle_gamma   90.00
#
_symmetry.space_group_name_H-M   'P 1'
#
loop_
_entity.id
_entity.type
_entity.pdbx_description
1 polymer ?
#
loop_
_entity_poly.entity_id
_entity_poly.type
_entity_poly.pdbx_seq_one_letter_code
_entity_poly.pdbx_strand_id
1 'polypeptide(L)'
;GIDTRIISILKPVDDSTVDQIWAFARDTCLDDADLDADIEKSIIHTFNEDIEFLAGQQRNMEKRPERKMLNNTADSGVVQARRVIDEWLVADMAPARSDTSAPAPAE
;
A
#
# COMPACT_ATOMS: atom_id res chain seq x y z
N GLY A 1 -23.34 6.49 13.52
CA GLY A 1 -22.10 7.22 13.86
C GLY A 1 -21.51 7.64 12.54
N ILE A 2 -20.98 8.85 12.46
CA ILE A 2 -20.39 9.37 11.22
C ILE A 2 -19.17 8.53 10.89
N ASP A 3 -19.18 7.85 9.75
CA ASP A 3 -18.11 6.95 9.32
C ASP A 3 -17.47 7.52 8.04
N THR A 4 -16.44 8.33 8.24
CA THR A 4 -15.55 8.74 7.15
C THR A 4 -14.43 7.72 7.03
N ARG A 5 -14.23 7.19 5.81
CA ARG A 5 -13.20 6.21 5.50
C ARG A 5 -12.30 6.71 4.39
N ILE A 6 -11.00 6.57 4.60
CA ILE A 6 -9.98 6.80 3.59
C ILE A 6 -9.48 5.45 3.11
N ILE A 7 -9.52 5.25 1.80
CA ILE A 7 -9.02 4.06 1.13
C ILE A 7 -7.74 4.45 0.41
N SER A 8 -6.67 3.70 0.65
CA SER A 8 -5.37 3.86 -0.01
C SER A 8 -4.92 2.50 -0.51
N ILE A 9 -4.64 2.42 -1.81
CA ILE A 9 -4.17 1.20 -2.47
C ILE A 9 -2.90 1.54 -3.23
N LEU A 10 -1.86 0.75 -2.97
CA LEU A 10 -0.62 0.77 -3.73
C LEU A 10 -0.63 -0.42 -4.68
N LYS A 11 -0.66 -0.15 -5.99
CA LYS A 11 -0.57 -1.18 -7.02
C LYS A 11 0.82 -1.09 -7.65
N PRO A 12 1.68 -2.11 -7.49
CA PRO A 12 2.97 -2.15 -8.16
C PRO A 12 2.83 -2.08 -9.68
N VAL A 13 3.68 -1.29 -10.32
CA VAL A 13 3.80 -1.21 -11.79
C VAL A 13 5.12 -1.86 -12.21
N ASP A 14 6.22 -1.50 -11.54
CA ASP A 14 7.53 -2.16 -11.61
C ASP A 14 8.24 -2.10 -10.24
N ASP A 15 9.54 -2.44 -10.20
CA ASP A 15 10.36 -2.50 -8.99
C ASP A 15 10.47 -1.17 -8.23
N SER A 16 10.21 -0.04 -8.90
CA SER A 16 10.44 1.31 -8.38
C SER A 16 9.24 2.25 -8.54
N THR A 17 8.16 1.78 -9.18
CA THR A 17 6.96 2.59 -9.45
C THR A 17 5.68 1.88 -9.02
N VAL A 18 4.73 2.68 -8.51
CA VAL A 18 3.42 2.22 -8.07
C VAL A 18 2.34 3.18 -8.56
N ASP A 19 1.18 2.64 -8.91
CA ASP A 19 -0.06 3.44 -9.00
C ASP A 19 -0.60 3.61 -7.58
N GLN A 20 -0.81 4.87 -7.16
CA GLN A 20 -1.47 5.21 -5.90
C GLN A 20 -2.94 5.52 -6.14
N ILE A 21 -3.83 4.67 -5.65
CA ILE A 21 -5.28 4.81 -5.80
C ILE A 21 -5.88 5.19 -4.46
N TRP A 22 -6.61 6.30 -4.45
CA TRP A 22 -7.21 6.85 -3.24
C TRP A 22 -8.71 7.03 -3.41
N ALA A 23 -9.45 6.82 -2.33
CA ALA A 23 -10.86 7.19 -2.26
C ALA A 23 -11.21 7.71 -0.87
N PHE A 24 -12.11 8.68 -0.84
CA PHE A 24 -12.69 9.22 0.37
C PHE A 24 -14.18 8.90 0.38
N ALA A 25 -14.60 8.07 1.33
CA ALA A 25 -15.99 7.69 1.50
C ALA A 25 -16.53 8.32 2.78
N ARG A 26 -17.72 8.90 2.73
CA ARG A 26 -18.41 9.47 3.89
C ARG A 26 -19.90 9.13 3.86
N ASP A 27 -20.54 9.13 5.01
CA ASP A 27 -21.99 8.95 5.18
C ASP A 27 -22.72 10.23 5.62
N THR A 28 -22.04 11.39 5.54
CA THR A 28 -22.54 12.69 5.98
C THR A 28 -22.51 13.75 4.89
N CYS A 29 -23.41 14.74 5.00
CA CYS A 29 -23.49 15.89 4.10
C CYS A 29 -23.38 15.48 2.62
N LEU A 30 -24.15 14.46 2.23
CA LEU A 30 -24.03 13.83 0.91
C LEU A 30 -24.54 14.72 -0.22
N ASP A 31 -25.39 15.70 0.10
CA ASP A 31 -25.95 16.67 -0.86
C ASP A 31 -25.19 18.01 -0.84
N ASP A 32 -24.05 18.08 -0.14
CA ASP A 32 -23.24 19.31 0.00
C ASP A 32 -22.10 19.33 -1.02
N ALA A 33 -22.36 19.98 -2.16
CA ALA A 33 -21.42 20.09 -3.27
C ALA A 33 -20.22 21.01 -2.97
N ASP A 34 -20.38 21.99 -2.06
CA ASP A 34 -19.27 22.87 -1.67
C ASP A 34 -18.28 22.08 -0.81
N LEU A 35 -18.80 21.26 0.11
CA LEU A 35 -17.99 20.33 0.90
C LEU A 35 -17.29 19.28 0.02
N ASP A 36 -17.94 18.78 -1.03
CA ASP A 36 -17.29 17.88 -2.01
C ASP A 36 -16.06 18.53 -2.64
N ALA A 37 -16.19 19.75 -3.13
CA ALA A 37 -15.11 20.49 -3.77
C ALA A 37 -13.95 20.78 -2.80
N ASP A 38 -14.27 21.13 -1.55
CA ASP A 38 -13.26 21.37 -0.52
C ASP A 38 -12.50 20.09 -0.16
N ILE A 39 -13.20 18.96 -0.01
CA ILE A 39 -12.58 17.65 0.25
C ILE A 39 -11.68 17.24 -0.91
N GLU A 40 -12.17 17.32 -2.15
CA GLU A 40 -11.38 16.99 -3.35
C GLU A 40 -10.10 17.82 -3.40
N LYS A 41 -10.22 19.14 -3.21
CA LYS A 41 -9.07 20.05 -3.21
C LYS A 41 -8.07 19.71 -2.12
N SER A 42 -8.53 19.41 -0.91
CA SER A 42 -7.67 19.04 0.21
C SER A 42 -6.93 17.74 -0.06
N ILE A 43 -7.63 16.72 -0.58
CA ILE A 43 -7.08 15.42 -0.97
C ILE A 43 -5.98 15.60 -2.02
N ILE A 44 -6.28 16.32 -3.11
CA ILE A 44 -5.30 16.58 -4.17
C ILE A 44 -4.06 17.30 -3.63
N HIS A 45 -4.25 18.27 -2.74
CA HIS A 45 -3.13 19.02 -2.17
C HIS A 45 -2.20 18.09 -1.35
N THR A 46 -2.74 17.35 -0.39
CA THR A 46 -1.94 16.45 0.47
C THR A 46 -1.20 15.38 -0.35
N PHE A 47 -1.84 14.78 -1.35
CA PHE A 47 -1.18 13.73 -2.13
C PHE A 47 -0.08 14.25 -3.05
N ASN A 48 -0.20 15.49 -3.55
CA ASN A 48 0.91 16.08 -4.31
C ASN A 48 2.15 16.32 -3.45
N GLU A 49 1.98 16.61 -2.15
CA GLU A 49 3.09 16.71 -1.21
C GLU A 49 3.78 15.34 -1.01
N ASP A 50 2.99 14.27 -0.85
CA ASP A 50 3.51 12.91 -0.66
C ASP A 50 4.34 12.41 -1.86
N ILE A 51 3.96 12.77 -3.09
CA ILE A 51 4.69 12.38 -4.32
C ILE A 51 6.15 12.81 -4.24
N GLU A 52 6.41 14.07 -3.91
CA GLU A 52 7.78 14.60 -3.85
C GLU A 52 8.60 13.94 -2.74
N PHE A 53 7.97 13.71 -1.59
CA PHE A 53 8.60 13.07 -0.45
C PHE A 53 8.99 11.61 -0.75
N LEU A 54 8.06 10.81 -1.27
CA LEU A 54 8.28 9.41 -1.61
C LEU A 54 9.33 9.25 -2.73
N ALA A 55 9.26 10.08 -3.77
CA ALA A 55 10.28 10.10 -4.82
C ALA A 55 11.66 10.51 -4.28
N GLY A 56 11.71 11.38 -3.27
CA GLY A 56 12.92 11.71 -2.52
C GLY A 56 13.49 10.51 -1.76
N GLN A 57 12.63 9.75 -1.07
CA GLN A 57 13.01 8.54 -0.35
C GLN A 57 13.57 7.46 -1.28
N GLN A 58 12.89 7.18 -2.40
CA GLN A 58 13.36 6.22 -3.41
C GLN A 58 14.74 6.59 -3.95
N ARG A 59 14.94 7.86 -4.37
CA ARG A 59 16.25 8.36 -4.81
C ARG A 59 17.33 8.23 -3.74
N ASN A 60 16.97 8.39 -2.46
CA ASN A 60 17.93 8.24 -1.36
C ASN A 60 18.29 6.78 -1.09
N MET A 61 17.33 5.85 -1.22
CA MET A 61 17.57 4.41 -1.12
C MET A 61 18.51 3.93 -2.23
N GLU A 62 18.28 4.36 -3.46
CA GLU A 62 19.12 4.04 -4.62
C GLU A 62 20.55 4.58 -4.48
N LYS A 63 20.71 5.79 -3.93
CA LYS A 63 22.02 6.41 -3.72
C LYS A 63 22.83 5.77 -2.59
N ARG A 64 22.17 5.05 -1.67
CA ARG A 64 22.78 4.51 -0.45
C ARG A 64 22.24 3.10 -0.15
N PRO A 65 22.44 2.13 -1.07
CA PRO A 65 21.86 0.80 -0.97
C PRO A 65 22.37 0.00 0.23
N GLU A 66 23.53 0.36 0.78
CA GLU A 66 24.11 -0.25 1.97
C GLU A 66 23.44 0.20 3.28
N ARG A 67 22.66 1.28 3.25
CA ARG A 67 22.01 1.84 4.43
C ARG A 67 20.61 1.29 4.61
N LYS A 68 20.32 0.87 5.83
CA LYS A 68 18.97 0.46 6.23
C LYS A 68 18.16 1.66 6.69
N MET A 69 16.85 1.60 6.43
CA MET A 69 15.90 2.57 6.98
C MET A 69 15.86 2.45 8.50
N LEU A 70 16.04 3.57 9.19
CA LEU A 70 15.96 3.64 10.64
C LEU A 70 14.49 3.80 11.04
N ASN A 71 14.02 2.97 11.96
CA ASN A 71 12.66 3.04 12.48
C ASN A 71 12.69 3.61 13.90
N ASN A 72 11.70 4.42 14.24
CA ASN A 72 11.43 4.89 15.60
C ASN A 72 10.13 4.27 16.15
N THR A 73 9.70 4.72 17.33
CA THR A 73 8.50 4.19 17.99
C THR A 73 7.20 4.49 17.24
N ALA A 74 7.12 5.61 16.51
CA ALA A 74 5.98 5.95 15.67
C ALA A 74 5.85 5.02 14.44
N ASP A 75 6.94 4.37 14.02
CA ASP A 75 6.95 3.49 12.85
C ASP A 75 6.46 2.06 13.14
N SER A 76 6.00 1.77 14.37
CA SER A 76 5.61 0.41 14.77
C SER A 76 4.59 -0.24 13.83
N GLY A 77 3.59 0.52 13.38
CA GLY A 77 2.57 0.05 12.43
C GLY A 77 3.15 -0.35 11.07
N VAL A 78 3.99 0.51 10.48
CA VAL A 78 4.60 0.24 9.16
C VAL A 78 5.66 -0.86 9.24
N VAL A 79 6.37 -0.99 10.36
CA VAL A 79 7.31 -2.10 10.59
C VAL A 79 6.57 -3.44 10.63
N GLN A 80 5.43 -3.51 11.33
CA GLN A 80 4.62 -4.71 11.36
C GLN A 80 4.01 -5.04 9.99
N ALA A 81 3.57 -4.04 9.22
CA ALA A 81 3.07 -4.24 7.86
C ALA A 81 4.15 -4.82 6.93
N ARG A 82 5.36 -4.26 6.95
CA ARG A 82 6.50 -4.81 6.17
C ARG A 82 6.78 -6.27 6.52
N ARG A 83 6.77 -6.61 7.81
CA ARG A 83 6.97 -8.00 8.26
C ARG A 83 5.95 -8.97 7.68
N VAL A 84 4.68 -8.58 7.62
CA VAL A 84 3.61 -9.41 7.03
C VAL A 84 3.79 -9.56 5.52
N ILE A 85 4.16 -8.49 4.82
CA ILE A 85 4.45 -8.53 3.38
C ILE A 85 5.64 -9.47 3.11
N ASP A 86 6.72 -9.36 3.89
CA ASP A 86 7.89 -10.24 3.76
C ASP A 86 7.51 -11.73 3.95
N GLU A 87 6.64 -12.04 4.93
CA GLU A 87 6.12 -13.40 5.15
C GLU A 87 5.33 -13.91 3.95
N TRP A 88 4.48 -13.07 3.35
CA TRP A 88 3.71 -13.44 2.16
C TRP A 88 4.60 -13.67 0.94
N LEU A 89 5.61 -12.82 0.73
CA LEU A 89 6.57 -12.98 -0.37
C LEU A 89 7.34 -14.29 -0.24
N VAL A 90 7.82 -14.62 0.97
CA VAL A 90 8.50 -15.91 1.22
C VAL A 90 7.58 -17.10 0.95
N ALA A 91 6.31 -17.01 1.35
CA ALA A 91 5.33 -18.06 1.11
C ALA A 91 5.00 -18.24 -0.39
N ASP A 92 4.92 -17.14 -1.14
CA ASP A 92 4.63 -17.16 -2.59
C ASP A 92 5.82 -17.71 -3.41
N MET A 93 7.05 -17.43 -2.97
CA MET A 93 8.27 -17.97 -3.59
C MET A 93 8.54 -19.44 -3.25
N ALA A 94 7.80 -20.05 -2.31
CA ALA A 94 7.93 -21.46 -2.01
C ALA A 94 7.39 -22.29 -3.19
N PRO A 95 8.06 -23.38 -3.61
CA PRO A 95 7.59 -24.20 -4.71
C PRO A 95 6.17 -24.69 -4.41
N ALA A 96 5.25 -24.48 -5.36
CA ALA A 96 3.90 -25.02 -5.29
C ALA A 96 4.02 -26.50 -4.91
N ARG A 97 3.41 -26.90 -3.79
CA ARG A 97 3.34 -28.32 -3.42
C ARG A 97 2.79 -29.05 -4.63
N SER A 98 3.61 -29.89 -5.25
CA SER A 98 3.17 -30.79 -6.29
C SER A 98 2.24 -31.79 -5.63
N ASP A 99 0.93 -31.50 -5.61
CA ASP A 99 -0.11 -32.46 -5.25
C ASP A 99 -0.14 -33.55 -6.33
N THR A 100 0.83 -34.48 -6.25
CA THR A 100 0.81 -35.73 -7.00
C THR A 100 -0.07 -36.69 -6.23
N SER A 101 -1.38 -36.44 -6.26
CA SER A 101 -2.42 -37.37 -5.85
C SER A 101 -3.38 -37.56 -7.02
N ALA A 102 -2.87 -38.11 -8.12
CA ALA A 102 -3.74 -38.75 -9.09
C ALA A 102 -4.21 -40.09 -8.47
N PRO A 103 -5.52 -40.34 -8.34
CA PRO A 103 -5.98 -41.64 -7.86
C PRO A 103 -5.64 -42.72 -8.90
N ALA A 104 -5.11 -43.84 -8.44
CA ALA A 104 -4.81 -45.01 -9.27
C ALA A 104 -6.09 -45.53 -9.94
N PRO A 105 -6.02 -46.04 -11.19
CA PRO A 105 -7.20 -46.58 -11.86
C PRO A 105 -7.65 -47.85 -11.15
N ALA A 106 -8.97 -47.99 -10.95
CA ALA A 106 -9.58 -49.16 -10.34
C ALA A 106 -9.52 -50.36 -11.33
N GLU A 107 -9.05 -51.50 -10.82
CA GLU A 107 -9.20 -52.83 -11.46
C GLU A 107 -10.63 -53.36 -11.30
#